data_AF-A0A7W0Q847-F1
#
_entry.id   AF-A0A7W0Q847-F1
#
_cell.length_a   1.000
_cell.length_b   1.000
_cell.length_c   1.000
_cell.angle_alpha   90.00
_cell.angle_beta   90.00
_cell.angle_gamma   90.00
#
_symmetry.space_group_name_H-M   'P 1'
#
loop_
_entity.id
_entity.type
_entity.pdbx_description
1 polymer ?
#
loop_
_entity_poly.entity_id
_entity_poly.type
_entity_poly.pdbx_seq_one_letter_code
_entity_poly.pdbx_strand_id
1 'polypeptide(L)'
;PVFTITARAVGPLTAATPGTLVGLRAAFAGYDVAPVNSGGLEYRVSRVADGALEELLEVVPATDGSVLNVHAVSPAIAIADRPWQIGSPFTAEHVTTCECWGERPVCFTPGEHVAVAIGKPCRAKALRTPAGRKALAGAPIAAAIWSPKPLADGGVVDEGGEADDEDDD
;
A
#
# COMPACT_ATOMS: atom_id res chain seq x y z
N PRO A 1 2.18 7.33 -17.36
CA PRO A 1 2.27 6.50 -16.14
C PRO A 1 2.74 5.09 -16.53
N VAL A 2 3.54 4.45 -15.69
CA VAL A 2 4.09 3.11 -15.95
C VAL A 2 3.05 2.04 -15.62
N PHE A 3 2.40 2.22 -14.48
CA PHE A 3 1.27 1.41 -14.03
C PHE A 3 0.14 2.32 -13.57
N THR A 4 -1.05 1.72 -13.46
CA THR A 4 -2.23 2.37 -12.89
C THR A 4 -2.78 1.48 -11.79
N ILE A 5 -3.13 2.09 -10.66
CA ILE A 5 -3.89 1.47 -9.58
C ILE A 5 -5.38 1.69 -9.86
N THR A 6 -6.14 0.60 -9.78
CA THR A 6 -7.61 0.59 -9.83
C THR A 6 -8.13 -0.17 -8.61
N ALA A 7 -9.45 -0.22 -8.43
CA ALA A 7 -10.04 -1.08 -7.41
C ALA A 7 -9.67 -2.57 -7.57
N ARG A 8 -9.34 -3.04 -8.78
CA ARG A 8 -9.15 -4.47 -9.07
C ARG A 8 -7.69 -4.90 -9.26
N ALA A 9 -6.79 -3.95 -9.46
CA ALA A 9 -5.43 -4.24 -9.92
C ALA A 9 -4.43 -3.09 -9.68
N VAL A 10 -3.15 -3.45 -9.63
CA VAL A 10 -2.00 -2.54 -9.78
C VAL A 10 -1.13 -3.02 -10.93
N GLY A 11 -1.18 -2.31 -12.05
CA GLY A 11 -0.52 -2.77 -13.27
C GLY A 11 -0.97 -4.20 -13.64
N PRO A 12 -0.06 -5.18 -13.74
CA PRO A 12 -0.41 -6.57 -14.04
C PRO A 12 -0.88 -7.39 -12.82
N LEU A 13 -0.76 -6.87 -11.59
CA LEU A 13 -1.19 -7.59 -10.39
C LEU A 13 -2.70 -7.51 -10.21
N THR A 14 -3.32 -8.65 -9.96
CA THR A 14 -4.73 -8.80 -9.61
C THR A 14 -4.86 -9.67 -8.36
N ALA A 15 -6.07 -9.81 -7.82
CA ALA A 15 -6.34 -10.70 -6.68
C ALA A 15 -5.96 -12.18 -6.94
N ALA A 16 -5.88 -12.60 -8.21
CA ALA A 16 -5.50 -13.96 -8.58
C ALA A 16 -3.99 -14.14 -8.77
N THR A 17 -3.19 -13.07 -8.72
CA THR A 17 -1.75 -13.16 -8.95
C THR A 17 -1.07 -13.76 -7.72
N PRO A 18 -0.26 -14.82 -7.86
CA PRO A 18 0.54 -15.33 -6.74
C PRO A 18 1.53 -14.27 -6.25
N GLY A 19 1.59 -14.06 -4.94
CA GLY A 19 2.53 -13.16 -4.26
C GLY A 19 3.94 -13.76 -4.10
N THR A 20 4.26 -14.85 -4.80
CA THR A 20 5.57 -15.50 -4.74
C THR A 20 6.55 -14.85 -5.71
N LEU A 21 7.86 -14.93 -5.45
CA LEU A 21 8.89 -14.38 -6.35
C LEU A 21 8.73 -14.83 -7.81
N VAL A 22 8.40 -16.10 -8.05
CA VAL A 22 8.18 -16.65 -9.40
C VAL A 22 6.93 -16.03 -10.02
N GLY A 23 5.82 -15.97 -9.28
CA GLY A 23 4.57 -15.35 -9.75
C GLY A 23 4.75 -13.87 -10.11
N LEU A 24 5.45 -13.13 -9.25
CA LEU A 24 5.72 -11.71 -9.46
C LEU A 24 6.67 -11.46 -10.64
N ARG A 25 7.73 -12.27 -10.81
CA ARG A 25 8.61 -12.18 -12.00
C ARG A 25 7.88 -12.49 -13.29
N ALA A 26 6.94 -13.43 -13.27
CA ALA A 26 6.10 -13.71 -14.43
C ALA A 26 5.14 -12.54 -14.74
N ALA A 27 4.53 -11.93 -13.71
CA ALA A 27 3.62 -10.80 -13.89
C ALA A 27 4.34 -9.53 -14.37
N PHE A 28 5.56 -9.29 -13.91
CA PHE A 28 6.36 -8.10 -14.23
C PHE A 28 7.53 -8.42 -15.17
N ALA A 29 7.24 -9.11 -16.28
CA ALA A 29 8.24 -9.37 -17.31
C ALA A 29 8.89 -8.05 -17.81
N GLY A 30 10.23 -7.99 -17.74
CA GLY A 30 11.01 -6.80 -18.13
C GLY A 30 11.31 -5.82 -16.99
N TYR A 31 10.85 -6.09 -15.76
CA TYR A 31 11.21 -5.35 -14.56
C TYR A 31 12.17 -6.16 -13.68
N ASP A 32 12.90 -5.48 -12.82
CA ASP A 32 13.68 -6.13 -11.76
C ASP A 32 12.77 -6.45 -10.59
N VAL A 33 12.70 -7.73 -10.21
CA VAL A 33 11.91 -8.21 -9.06
C VAL A 33 12.82 -8.98 -8.12
N ALA A 34 12.99 -8.42 -6.92
CA ALA A 34 13.94 -8.91 -5.92
C ALA A 34 13.34 -8.85 -4.51
N PRO A 35 13.70 -9.78 -3.61
CA PRO A 35 13.36 -9.67 -2.19
C PRO A 35 13.93 -8.41 -1.55
N VAL A 36 13.16 -7.76 -0.67
CA VAL A 36 13.62 -6.58 0.10
C VAL A 36 14.57 -7.00 1.23
N ASN A 37 14.34 -8.15 1.83
CA ASN A 37 15.14 -8.70 2.92
C ASN A 37 15.52 -10.17 2.65
N SER A 38 16.55 -10.66 3.35
CA SER A 38 16.99 -12.06 3.28
C SER A 38 15.94 -13.06 3.79
N GLY A 39 14.91 -12.58 4.49
CA GLY A 39 13.76 -13.38 4.93
C GLY A 39 12.72 -13.64 3.83
N GLY A 40 12.79 -12.95 2.68
CA GLY A 40 11.94 -13.23 1.53
C GLY A 40 10.45 -12.89 1.71
N LEU A 41 10.13 -12.07 2.70
CA LEU A 41 8.73 -11.76 3.04
C LEU A 41 8.15 -10.61 2.24
N GLU A 42 8.95 -9.78 1.60
CA GLU A 42 8.49 -8.63 0.80
C GLU A 42 9.32 -8.56 -0.49
N TYR A 43 8.70 -8.10 -1.57
CA TYR A 43 9.33 -8.03 -2.88
C TYR A 43 9.30 -6.62 -3.45
N ARG A 44 10.45 -6.15 -3.91
CA ARG A 44 10.58 -4.90 -4.64
C ARG A 44 10.40 -5.16 -6.14
N VAL A 45 9.65 -4.29 -6.81
CA VAL A 45 9.59 -4.19 -8.28
C VAL A 45 10.20 -2.86 -8.69
N SER A 46 11.25 -2.92 -9.51
CA SER A 46 11.99 -1.76 -9.98
C SER A 46 12.15 -1.76 -11.50
N ARG A 47 12.42 -0.59 -12.07
CA ARG A 47 12.85 -0.46 -13.47
C ARG A 47 14.14 0.35 -13.54
N VAL A 48 14.84 0.26 -14.67
CA VAL A 48 15.90 1.23 -14.98
C VAL A 48 15.26 2.43 -15.66
N ALA A 49 15.40 3.62 -15.06
CA ALA A 49 14.98 4.89 -15.62
C ALA A 49 16.18 5.85 -15.55
N ASP A 50 16.51 6.51 -16.66
CA ASP A 50 17.62 7.46 -16.77
C ASP A 50 18.97 6.92 -16.26
N GLY A 51 19.21 5.62 -16.45
CA GLY A 51 20.44 4.94 -16.04
C GLY A 51 20.52 4.58 -14.55
N ALA A 52 19.46 4.82 -13.77
CA ALA A 52 19.36 4.46 -12.36
C ALA A 52 18.20 3.48 -12.10
N LEU A 53 18.31 2.69 -11.04
CA LEU A 53 17.23 1.82 -10.59
C LEU A 53 16.17 2.68 -9.86
N GLU A 54 14.96 2.70 -10.41
CA GLU A 54 13.79 3.35 -9.82
C GLU A 54 12.89 2.26 -9.21
N GLU A 55 12.65 2.34 -7.91
CA GLU A 55 11.67 1.52 -7.22
C GLU A 55 10.25 1.98 -7.57
N LEU A 56 9.42 1.04 -8.02
CA LEU A 56 8.03 1.31 -8.39
C LEU A 56 7.08 0.82 -7.31
N LEU A 57 7.22 -0.45 -6.93
CA LEU A 57 6.32 -1.15 -6.03
C LEU A 57 7.08 -1.91 -4.97
N GLU A 58 6.47 -2.02 -3.81
CA GLU A 58 6.77 -3.02 -2.78
C GLU A 58 5.53 -3.91 -2.63
N VAL A 59 5.72 -5.21 -2.79
CA VAL A 59 4.65 -6.22 -2.73
C VAL A 59 4.79 -6.98 -1.43
N VAL A 60 3.73 -6.94 -0.62
CA VAL A 60 3.62 -7.69 0.62
C VAL A 60 2.75 -8.93 0.35
N PRO A 61 3.33 -10.14 0.28
CA PRO A 61 2.59 -11.39 0.26
C PRO A 61 1.97 -11.72 1.62
N ALA A 62 0.88 -12.47 1.58
CA ALA A 62 0.33 -13.16 2.75
C ALA A 62 1.08 -14.48 3.02
N THR A 63 0.83 -15.10 4.17
CA THR A 63 1.44 -16.37 4.58
C THR A 63 1.10 -17.54 3.67
N ASP A 64 -0.06 -17.50 2.99
CA ASP A 64 -0.50 -18.49 2.01
C ASP A 64 0.12 -18.30 0.60
N GLY A 65 0.97 -17.28 0.43
CA GLY A 65 1.61 -16.94 -0.83
C GLY A 65 0.74 -16.16 -1.81
N SER A 66 -0.45 -15.71 -1.40
CA SER A 66 -1.23 -14.70 -2.13
C SER A 66 -0.66 -13.29 -1.90
N VAL A 67 -1.14 -12.30 -2.64
CA VAL A 67 -0.79 -10.88 -2.39
C VAL A 67 -1.67 -10.36 -1.25
N LEU A 68 -1.07 -9.80 -0.20
CA LEU A 68 -1.80 -9.14 0.89
C LEU A 68 -2.08 -7.67 0.54
N ASN A 69 -1.02 -6.93 0.21
CA ASN A 69 -1.10 -5.56 -0.28
C ASN A 69 0.12 -5.19 -1.14
N VAL A 70 0.01 -4.06 -1.85
CA VAL A 70 1.05 -3.52 -2.72
C VAL A 70 1.18 -2.03 -2.46
N HIS A 71 2.39 -1.58 -2.12
CA HIS A 71 2.72 -0.17 -1.95
C HIS A 71 3.35 0.37 -3.23
N ALA A 72 2.69 1.31 -3.89
CA ALA A 72 3.26 2.10 -4.97
C ALA A 72 3.97 3.33 -4.41
N VAL A 73 5.27 3.43 -4.65
CA VAL A 73 6.16 4.47 -4.10
C VAL A 73 6.70 5.42 -5.17
N SER A 74 6.56 5.08 -6.45
CA SER A 74 6.99 5.96 -7.55
C SER A 74 5.89 6.95 -7.98
N PRO A 75 6.23 8.22 -8.23
CA PRO A 75 5.31 9.19 -8.84
C PRO A 75 4.91 8.84 -10.27
N ALA A 76 5.57 7.86 -10.90
CA ALA A 76 5.23 7.39 -12.23
C ALA A 76 4.01 6.45 -12.26
N ILE A 77 3.49 6.05 -11.10
CA ILE A 77 2.28 5.24 -10.96
C ILE A 77 1.07 6.14 -10.77
N ALA A 78 0.06 5.97 -11.62
CA ALA A 78 -1.21 6.70 -11.51
C ALA A 78 -2.23 5.95 -10.66
N ILE A 79 -3.21 6.66 -10.11
CA ILE A 79 -4.36 6.09 -9.41
C ILE A 79 -5.60 6.53 -10.19
N ALA A 80 -6.29 5.58 -10.83
CA ALA A 80 -7.28 5.89 -11.88
C ALA A 80 -8.41 6.81 -11.41
N ASP A 81 -8.96 6.55 -10.23
CA ASP A 81 -10.20 7.16 -9.75
C ASP A 81 -9.98 8.24 -8.68
N ARG A 82 -8.72 8.69 -8.50
CA ARG A 82 -8.34 9.63 -7.44
C ARG A 82 -7.34 10.66 -7.96
N PRO A 83 -7.40 11.93 -7.52
CA PRO A 83 -6.42 12.95 -7.87
C PRO A 83 -5.08 12.80 -7.10
N TRP A 84 -4.83 11.63 -6.53
CA TRP A 84 -3.65 11.38 -5.71
C TRP A 84 -2.46 11.04 -6.60
N GLN A 85 -1.32 11.61 -6.25
CA GLN A 85 -0.03 11.31 -6.88
C GLN A 85 1.02 11.15 -5.79
N ILE A 86 1.91 10.17 -5.94
CA ILE A 86 2.99 10.00 -4.97
C ILE A 86 3.89 11.26 -4.98
N GLY A 87 4.22 11.73 -3.79
CA GLY A 87 4.92 12.99 -3.54
C GLY A 87 4.03 14.24 -3.51
N SER A 88 2.79 14.17 -4.02
CA SER A 88 1.89 15.33 -4.01
C SER A 88 1.30 15.58 -2.62
N PRO A 89 0.86 16.81 -2.32
CA PRO A 89 0.16 17.10 -1.07
C PRO A 89 -1.14 16.29 -0.95
N PHE A 90 -1.37 15.71 0.21
CA PHE A 90 -2.59 14.95 0.53
C PHE A 90 -3.80 15.86 0.74
N THR A 91 -4.95 15.43 0.23
CA THR A 91 -6.27 16.03 0.46
C THR A 91 -7.21 15.04 1.12
N ALA A 92 -7.92 15.48 2.16
CA ALA A 92 -8.78 14.61 2.97
C ALA A 92 -10.18 14.38 2.38
N GLU A 93 -10.51 15.00 1.24
CA GLU A 93 -11.86 14.99 0.64
C GLU A 93 -12.33 13.61 0.16
N HIS A 94 -11.38 12.69 -0.03
CA HIS A 94 -11.60 11.38 -0.63
C HIS A 94 -11.45 10.21 0.35
N VAL A 95 -11.29 10.50 1.65
CA VAL A 95 -11.13 9.48 2.70
C VAL A 95 -12.08 9.72 3.86
N THR A 96 -12.54 8.64 4.48
CA THR A 96 -13.40 8.71 5.67
C THR A 96 -12.64 8.36 6.94
N THR A 97 -11.54 7.60 6.83
CA THR A 97 -10.72 7.17 7.97
C THR A 97 -9.24 7.36 7.70
N CYS A 98 -8.49 7.56 8.79
CA CYS A 98 -7.04 7.46 8.78
C CYS A 98 -6.61 6.78 10.07
N GLU A 99 -5.64 5.88 9.98
CA GLU A 99 -5.09 5.17 11.13
C GLU A 99 -3.61 4.89 10.94
N CYS A 100 -2.96 4.35 11.96
CA CYS A 100 -1.54 4.05 11.91
C CYS A 100 -1.31 2.62 11.46
N TRP A 101 -0.66 2.45 10.31
CA TRP A 101 -0.11 1.16 9.89
C TRP A 101 1.42 1.28 9.92
N GLY A 102 2.06 0.55 10.83
CA GLY A 102 3.47 0.76 11.14
C GLY A 102 3.74 2.20 11.59
N GLU A 103 4.68 2.86 10.93
CA GLU A 103 5.13 4.21 11.31
C GLU A 103 4.35 5.36 10.66
N ARG A 104 3.44 5.07 9.71
CA ARG A 104 2.79 6.10 8.89
C ARG A 104 1.27 6.09 9.05
N PRO A 105 0.64 7.28 9.07
CA PRO A 105 -0.79 7.40 8.86
C PRO A 105 -1.15 6.86 7.47
N VAL A 106 -2.09 5.93 7.41
CA VAL A 106 -2.71 5.44 6.19
C VAL A 106 -4.16 5.90 6.19
N CYS A 107 -4.56 6.56 5.09
CA CYS A 107 -5.88 7.13 4.92
C CYS A 107 -6.63 6.42 3.81
N PHE A 108 -7.89 6.07 4.06
CA PHE A 108 -8.74 5.30 3.14
C PHE A 108 -10.22 5.51 3.41
N THR A 109 -11.05 4.89 2.58
CA THR A 109 -12.48 4.73 2.80
C THR A 109 -12.77 3.23 2.97
N PRO A 110 -13.39 2.78 4.08
CA PRO A 110 -13.70 1.37 4.26
C PRO A 110 -14.55 0.81 3.12
N GLY A 111 -14.28 -0.43 2.74
CA GLY A 111 -14.87 -1.10 1.58
C GLY A 111 -14.18 -0.77 0.24
N GLU A 112 -13.24 0.17 0.20
CA GLU A 112 -12.40 0.39 -0.98
C GLU A 112 -11.13 -0.44 -0.94
N HIS A 113 -10.46 -0.57 -2.08
CA HIS A 113 -9.23 -1.34 -2.24
C HIS A 113 -7.97 -0.47 -2.23
N VAL A 114 -8.12 0.86 -2.17
CA VAL A 114 -7.03 1.81 -2.32
C VAL A 114 -6.94 2.72 -1.10
N ALA A 115 -5.73 2.84 -0.55
CA ALA A 115 -5.38 3.77 0.50
C ALA A 115 -4.17 4.62 0.10
N VAL A 116 -3.86 5.62 0.91
CA VAL A 116 -2.61 6.41 0.79
C VAL A 116 -1.90 6.49 2.13
N ALA A 117 -0.61 6.16 2.12
CA ALA A 117 0.28 6.38 3.25
C ALA A 117 0.83 7.81 3.19
N ILE A 118 0.79 8.51 4.32
CA ILE A 118 1.22 9.91 4.42
C ILE A 118 2.65 9.98 4.94
N GLY A 119 3.47 10.85 4.35
CA GLY A 119 4.88 11.08 4.72
C GLY A 119 5.08 11.83 6.04
N LYS A 120 4.22 11.57 7.03
CA LYS A 120 4.35 12.04 8.41
C LYS A 120 4.43 10.82 9.33
N PRO A 121 5.17 10.90 10.44
CA PRO A 121 5.15 9.85 11.44
C PRO A 121 3.80 9.78 12.15
N CYS A 122 3.43 8.58 12.58
CA CYS A 122 2.34 8.33 13.51
C CYS A 122 2.60 9.01 14.86
N ARG A 123 2.03 10.20 15.05
CA ARG A 123 2.15 10.97 16.30
C ARG A 123 0.81 11.30 16.95
N ALA A 124 -0.31 10.93 16.35
CA ALA A 124 -1.64 11.33 16.80
C ALA A 124 -2.52 10.12 17.11
N LYS A 125 -3.04 10.04 18.33
CA LYS A 125 -4.07 9.05 18.73
C LYS A 125 -5.46 9.35 18.11
N ALA A 126 -5.62 10.49 17.43
CA ALA A 126 -6.92 10.98 16.95
C ALA A 126 -7.05 11.01 15.42
N LEU A 127 -6.29 10.21 14.67
CA LEU A 127 -6.31 10.22 13.19
C LEU A 127 -7.69 9.87 12.59
N ARG A 128 -8.49 9.07 13.31
CA ARG A 128 -9.86 8.70 12.89
C ARG A 128 -10.86 9.86 12.99
N THR A 129 -10.51 10.95 13.68
CA THR A 129 -11.37 12.14 13.79
C THR A 129 -11.24 13.05 12.57
N PRO A 130 -12.28 13.84 12.20
CA PRO A 130 -12.17 14.82 11.12
C PRO A 130 -11.01 15.82 11.32
N ALA A 131 -10.77 16.24 12.57
CA ALA A 131 -9.65 17.14 12.90
C ALA A 131 -8.29 16.47 12.68
N GLY A 132 -8.15 15.19 13.07
CA GLY A 132 -6.95 14.39 12.83
C GLY A 132 -6.66 14.23 11.33
N ARG A 133 -7.67 13.91 10.53
CA ARG A 133 -7.53 13.82 9.06
C ARG A 133 -7.13 15.16 8.45
N LYS A 134 -7.74 16.26 8.88
CA LYS A 134 -7.38 17.61 8.43
C LYS A 134 -5.95 17.99 8.78
N ALA A 135 -5.40 17.52 9.91
CA ALA A 135 -4.01 17.77 10.29
C ALA A 135 -2.97 17.08 9.37
N LEU A 136 -3.39 16.06 8.61
CA LEU A 136 -2.58 15.42 7.59
C LEU A 136 -2.60 16.16 6.25
N ALA A 137 -3.60 17.01 6.00
CA ALA A 137 -3.72 17.74 4.75
C ALA A 137 -2.45 18.56 4.45
N GLY A 138 -2.04 18.55 3.18
CA GLY A 138 -0.81 19.20 2.73
C GLY A 138 0.47 18.41 2.94
N ALA A 139 0.46 17.35 3.75
CA ALA A 139 1.61 16.44 3.86
C ALA A 139 1.79 15.64 2.56
N PRO A 140 3.02 15.29 2.17
CA PRO A 140 3.25 14.52 0.96
C PRO A 140 2.65 13.12 1.10
N ILE A 141 1.99 12.64 0.04
CA ILE A 141 1.64 11.23 -0.12
C ILE A 141 2.95 10.47 -0.33
N ALA A 142 3.24 9.52 0.54
CA ALA A 142 4.50 8.78 0.48
C ALA A 142 4.35 7.44 -0.25
N ALA A 143 3.16 6.83 -0.20
CA ALA A 143 2.82 5.66 -1.00
C ALA A 143 1.30 5.60 -1.25
N ALA A 144 0.90 4.93 -2.31
CA ALA A 144 -0.47 4.47 -2.50
C ALA A 144 -0.50 2.97 -2.27
N ILE A 145 -1.48 2.50 -1.52
CA ILE A 145 -1.59 1.10 -1.13
C ILE A 145 -2.79 0.53 -1.86
N TRP A 146 -2.59 -0.61 -2.51
CA TRP A 146 -3.68 -1.43 -3.03
C TRP A 146 -3.75 -2.75 -2.28
N SER A 147 -4.96 -3.23 -2.00
CA SER A 147 -5.17 -4.58 -1.47
C SER A 147 -6.19 -5.35 -2.32
N PRO A 148 -5.95 -6.65 -2.58
CA PRO A 148 -6.95 -7.52 -3.19
C PRO A 148 -8.26 -7.61 -2.41
N LYS A 149 -8.20 -7.51 -1.07
CA LYS A 149 -9.38 -7.48 -0.19
C LYS A 149 -9.77 -6.02 0.09
N PRO A 150 -11.08 -5.71 0.22
CA PRO A 150 -11.51 -4.39 0.65
C PRO A 150 -10.93 -4.04 2.03
N LEU A 151 -10.55 -2.78 2.21
CA LEU A 151 -10.00 -2.26 3.45
C LEU A 151 -11.10 -2.11 4.51
N ALA A 152 -10.77 -2.45 5.75
CA ALA A 152 -11.64 -2.27 6.90
C ALA A 152 -10.93 -1.42 7.97
N ASP A 153 -11.70 -0.91 8.94
CA ASP A 153 -11.10 -0.31 10.13
C ASP A 153 -10.21 -1.35 10.84
N GLY A 154 -8.95 -1.01 11.11
CA GLY A 154 -7.97 -1.96 11.65
C GLY A 154 -7.07 -2.60 10.60
N GLY A 155 -7.25 -2.31 9.31
CA GLY A 155 -6.33 -2.72 8.25
C GLY A 155 -6.90 -3.69 7.22
N VAL A 156 -5.99 -4.40 6.56
CA VAL A 156 -6.34 -5.59 5.76
C VAL A 156 -6.59 -6.72 6.77
N VAL A 157 -7.81 -7.25 6.79
CA VAL A 157 -8.15 -8.42 7.61
C VAL A 157 -7.40 -9.63 7.06
N ASP A 158 -6.31 -9.98 7.71
CA ASP A 158 -5.66 -11.28 7.53
C ASP A 158 -6.54 -12.31 8.26
N GLU A 159 -7.07 -13.30 7.53
CA GLU A 159 -7.93 -14.35 8.12
C GLU A 159 -7.12 -15.38 8.94
N GLY A 160 -5.94 -15.01 9.43
CA GLY A 160 -5.00 -15.90 10.10
C GLY A 160 -4.39 -15.37 11.41
N GLY A 161 -4.93 -14.29 11.98
CA GLY A 161 -4.52 -13.82 13.31
C GLY A 161 -5.09 -14.72 14.39
N GLU A 162 -4.26 -15.59 14.95
CA GLU A 162 -4.50 -16.25 16.23
C GLU A 162 -4.84 -15.16 17.26
N ALA A 163 -5.92 -15.35 18.02
CA ALA A 163 -6.29 -14.42 19.07
C ALA A 163 -5.15 -14.42 20.10
N ASP A 164 -4.48 -13.29 20.25
CA ASP A 164 -3.66 -13.05 21.44
C ASP A 164 -4.64 -13.01 22.61
N ASP A 165 -4.73 -14.13 23.33
CA ASP A 165 -5.39 -14.21 24.63
C ASP A 165 -4.67 -13.20 25.55
N GLU A 166 -5.36 -12.10 25.85
CA GLU A 166 -4.98 -11.17 26.90
C GLU A 166 -5.07 -11.93 28.24
N ASP A 167 -3.92 -12.35 28.77
CA ASP A 167 -3.80 -12.74 30.18
C ASP A 167 -3.97 -11.47 31.04
N ASP A 168 -5.18 -11.29 31.57
CA ASP A 168 -5.49 -10.39 32.67
C ASP A 168 -4.81 -10.89 33.97
N ASP A 169 -3.87 -10.11 34.52
CA ASP A 169 -3.44 -10.15 35.93
C ASP A 169 -3.32 -8.73 36.51
#